data_AF-B0DTT4-F1
#
_entry.id   AF-B0DTT4-F1
#
_cell.length_a   1.000
_cell.length_b   1.000
_cell.length_c   1.000
_cell.angle_alpha   90.00
_cell.angle_beta   90.00
_cell.angle_gamma   90.00
#
_symmetry.space_group_name_H-M   'P 1'
#
loop_
_entity.id
_entity.type
_entity.pdbx_description
1 polymer ?
#
loop_
_entity_poly.entity_id
_entity_poly.type
_entity_poly.pdbx_seq_one_letter_code
_entity_poly.pdbx_strand_id
1 'polypeptide(L)'
;MKNVTALLQGWVKGETSDDAANEALKFLIHFFGDAHQPMHMTGRERGGNQVKVAFGGKQTTWDDSLITKVISTIPQNYTLPLPYPEIEQALRGASYDPYIRRIIWEGILQKWADEIPGWLSCPDAVKRTFVDSQIALGLEGTTGIEILPDNDVLCPYHWARPSHDLLCDGVWLKEVDEPPYRRTDDNPHPPLLELETPAYSGMIGQRWLVEKQLALGGLRLAGLFNYIFADQGQRGAFIEEF
;
A
#
# COMPACT_ATOMS: atom_id res chain seq x y z
N MET A 1 -5.51 -7.77 10.86
CA MET A 1 -5.65 -8.68 9.69
C MET A 1 -5.89 -10.14 10.05
N LYS A 2 -5.24 -10.74 11.06
CA LYS A 2 -5.41 -12.16 11.43
C LYS A 2 -6.87 -12.62 11.63
N ASN A 3 -7.72 -11.79 12.24
CA ASN A 3 -9.14 -12.10 12.44
C ASN A 3 -9.92 -12.21 11.11
N VAL A 4 -9.57 -11.36 10.14
CA VAL A 4 -10.23 -11.29 8.83
C VAL A 4 -9.86 -12.50 7.96
N THR A 5 -8.58 -12.87 7.93
CA THR A 5 -8.12 -14.05 7.18
C THR A 5 -8.64 -15.35 7.78
N ALA A 6 -8.81 -15.42 9.10
CA ALA A 6 -9.41 -16.59 9.76
C ALA A 6 -10.87 -16.82 9.33
N LEU A 7 -11.67 -15.75 9.19
CA LEU A 7 -13.05 -15.83 8.71
C LEU A 7 -13.13 -16.38 7.28
N LEU A 8 -12.22 -15.95 6.40
CA LEU A 8 -12.16 -16.46 5.01
C LEU A 8 -11.76 -17.93 4.95
N GLN A 9 -10.78 -18.34 5.77
CA GLN A 9 -10.39 -19.74 5.88
C GLN A 9 -11.51 -20.62 6.47
N GLY A 10 -12.25 -20.11 7.45
CA GLY A 10 -13.43 -20.76 8.00
C GLY A 10 -14.55 -20.90 6.95
N TRP A 11 -14.76 -19.89 6.12
CA TRP A 11 -15.72 -19.94 5.02
C TRP A 11 -15.39 -21.03 3.99
N VAL A 12 -14.12 -21.18 3.61
CA VAL A 12 -13.67 -22.28 2.72
C VAL A 12 -13.97 -23.66 3.32
N LYS A 13 -13.97 -23.79 4.65
CA LYS A 13 -14.32 -25.03 5.37
C LYS A 13 -15.83 -25.21 5.61
N GLY A 14 -16.66 -24.24 5.24
CA GLY A 14 -18.10 -24.23 5.55
C GLY A 14 -18.43 -23.88 7.00
N GLU A 15 -17.49 -23.29 7.75
CA GLU A 15 -17.62 -22.95 9.18
C GLU A 15 -18.11 -21.50 9.40
N THR A 16 -18.13 -20.67 8.36
CA THR A 16 -18.46 -19.22 8.42
C THR A 16 -19.51 -18.87 7.39
N SER A 17 -20.41 -17.93 7.70
CA SER A 17 -21.47 -17.49 6.78
C SER A 17 -20.95 -16.63 5.63
N ASP A 18 -21.69 -16.60 4.53
CA ASP A 18 -21.38 -15.78 3.35
C ASP A 18 -21.28 -14.28 3.69
N ASP A 19 -22.16 -13.77 4.56
CA ASP A 19 -22.14 -12.35 4.96
C ASP A 19 -20.85 -11.99 5.70
N ALA A 20 -20.42 -12.85 6.64
CA ALA A 20 -19.19 -12.62 7.39
C ALA A 20 -17.95 -12.73 6.48
N ALA A 21 -17.96 -13.67 5.53
CA ALA A 21 -16.90 -13.82 4.54
C ALA A 21 -16.84 -12.62 3.57
N ASN A 22 -17.99 -12.10 3.13
CA ASN A 22 -18.08 -10.93 2.26
C ASN A 22 -17.51 -9.68 2.93
N GLU A 23 -17.88 -9.42 4.19
CA GLU A 23 -17.32 -8.29 4.94
C GLU A 23 -15.81 -8.48 5.17
N ALA A 24 -15.38 -9.69 5.55
CA ALA A 24 -13.98 -10.00 5.70
C ALA A 24 -13.19 -9.75 4.41
N LEU A 25 -13.71 -10.16 3.25
CA LEU A 25 -13.07 -9.95 1.96
C LEU A 25 -12.90 -8.47 1.64
N LYS A 26 -13.95 -7.65 1.83
CA LYS A 26 -13.89 -6.20 1.62
C LYS A 26 -12.81 -5.54 2.49
N PHE A 27 -12.78 -5.88 3.78
CA PHE A 27 -11.77 -5.36 4.70
C PHE A 27 -10.36 -5.78 4.29
N LEU A 28 -10.17 -7.03 3.87
CA LEU A 28 -8.86 -7.53 3.46
C LEU A 28 -8.33 -6.79 2.23
N ILE A 29 -9.16 -6.63 1.20
CA ILE A 29 -8.81 -5.87 -0.01
C ILE A 29 -8.42 -4.42 0.37
N HIS A 30 -9.24 -3.77 1.19
CA HIS A 30 -9.04 -2.39 1.59
C HIS A 30 -7.73 -2.21 2.39
N PHE A 31 -7.50 -3.05 3.41
CA PHE A 31 -6.31 -2.94 4.24
C PHE A 31 -5.01 -3.19 3.49
N PHE A 32 -5.01 -4.08 2.49
CA PHE A 32 -3.82 -4.28 1.66
C PHE A 32 -3.53 -3.07 0.78
N GLY A 33 -4.56 -2.37 0.29
CA GLY A 33 -4.37 -1.08 -0.37
C GLY A 33 -3.73 -0.06 0.57
N ASP A 34 -4.33 0.13 1.74
CA ASP A 34 -3.88 1.09 2.75
C ASP A 34 -2.47 0.81 3.29
N ALA A 35 -2.11 -0.46 3.47
CA ALA A 35 -0.77 -0.85 3.94
C ALA A 35 0.35 -0.46 2.96
N HIS A 36 0.01 -0.20 1.70
CA HIS A 36 0.94 0.26 0.66
C HIS A 36 0.86 1.76 0.41
N GLN A 37 -0.01 2.48 1.12
CA GLN A 37 -0.04 3.92 1.12
C GLN A 37 0.93 4.45 2.20
N PRO A 38 2.03 5.14 1.85
CA PRO A 38 3.05 5.52 2.84
C PRO A 38 2.54 6.42 3.98
N MET A 39 1.65 7.36 3.70
CA MET A 39 1.07 8.28 4.68
C MET A 39 0.15 7.58 5.69
N HIS A 40 -0.42 6.42 5.35
CA HIS A 40 -1.17 5.57 6.28
C HIS A 40 -0.25 4.89 7.30
N MET A 41 1.06 4.82 7.01
CA MET A 41 2.05 4.19 7.89
C MET A 41 2.67 5.17 8.91
N THR A 42 2.08 6.34 9.13
CA THR A 42 2.55 7.31 10.12
C THR A 42 1.43 7.93 10.94
N GLY A 43 1.65 8.06 12.25
CA GLY A 43 0.77 8.81 13.15
C GLY A 43 0.98 10.32 13.10
N ARG A 44 2.04 10.79 12.43
CA ARG A 44 2.41 12.20 12.36
C ARG A 44 1.32 13.02 11.67
N GLU A 45 0.86 14.09 12.33
CA GLU A 45 -0.20 14.97 11.80
C GLU A 45 -1.46 14.20 11.33
N ARG A 46 -1.75 13.05 11.98
CA ARG A 46 -2.81 12.10 11.59
C ARG A 46 -2.65 11.57 10.16
N GLY A 47 -1.46 11.08 9.81
CA GLY A 47 -1.14 10.63 8.46
C GLY A 47 -1.04 11.78 7.47
N GLY A 48 -0.58 12.95 7.92
CA GLY A 48 -0.51 14.16 7.09
C GLY A 48 -1.84 14.90 6.89
N ASN A 49 -2.98 14.40 7.39
CA ASN A 49 -4.29 15.04 7.22
C ASN A 49 -4.39 16.45 7.85
N GLN A 50 -3.58 16.73 8.87
CA GLN A 50 -3.52 18.05 9.52
C GLN A 50 -2.58 19.04 8.80
N VAL A 51 -1.77 18.55 7.86
CA VAL A 51 -0.94 19.36 6.95
C VAL A 51 -1.77 19.67 5.70
N LYS A 52 -2.03 20.96 5.46
CA LYS A 52 -2.74 21.38 4.25
C LYS A 52 -1.71 21.75 3.18
N VAL A 53 -1.84 21.10 2.04
CA VAL A 53 -0.98 21.30 0.86
C VAL A 53 -1.83 21.69 -0.34
N ALA A 54 -1.19 22.16 -1.39
CA ALA A 54 -1.82 22.44 -2.67
C ALA A 54 -1.33 21.43 -3.72
N PHE A 55 -2.22 21.05 -4.63
CA PHE A 55 -1.87 20.34 -5.85
C PHE A 55 -2.58 21.01 -7.02
N GLY A 56 -1.82 21.56 -7.96
CA GLY A 56 -2.37 22.37 -9.05
C GLY A 56 -3.12 23.59 -8.54
N GLY A 57 -2.63 24.21 -7.46
CA GLY A 57 -3.24 25.38 -6.82
C GLY A 57 -4.49 25.09 -5.97
N LYS A 58 -4.92 23.83 -5.81
CA LYS A 58 -6.08 23.45 -4.99
C LYS A 58 -5.65 22.76 -3.71
N GLN A 59 -6.27 23.15 -2.59
CA GLN A 59 -6.00 22.51 -1.29
C GLN A 59 -6.36 21.03 -1.32
N THR A 60 -5.46 20.16 -0.86
CA THR A 60 -5.63 18.70 -0.90
C THR A 60 -4.80 17.98 0.18
N THR A 61 -4.82 16.64 0.12
CA THR A 61 -3.92 15.71 0.83
C THR A 61 -3.20 14.80 -0.19
N TRP A 62 -2.40 13.85 0.31
CA TRP A 62 -1.52 12.99 -0.49
C TRP A 62 -2.22 11.81 -1.19
N ASP A 63 -3.46 11.51 -0.85
CA ASP A 63 -4.11 10.26 -1.29
C ASP A 63 -4.51 10.27 -2.76
N ASP A 64 -5.25 11.30 -3.18
CA ASP A 64 -5.98 11.23 -4.47
C ASP A 64 -5.28 11.96 -5.63
N SER A 65 -4.60 13.07 -5.34
CA SER A 65 -4.23 14.05 -6.37
C SER A 65 -3.19 13.52 -7.35
N LEU A 66 -2.20 12.77 -6.85
CA LEU A 66 -1.14 12.16 -7.64
C LEU A 66 -1.71 11.12 -8.62
N ILE A 67 -2.55 10.21 -8.11
CA ILE A 67 -3.18 9.14 -8.92
C ILE A 67 -4.11 9.76 -9.97
N THR A 68 -4.95 10.72 -9.56
CA THR A 68 -5.87 11.42 -10.46
C THR A 68 -5.13 12.13 -11.59
N LYS A 69 -4.01 12.79 -11.27
CA LYS A 69 -3.15 13.42 -12.27
C LYS A 69 -2.59 12.41 -13.26
N VAL A 70 -2.09 11.28 -12.79
CA VAL A 70 -1.55 10.25 -13.69
C VAL A 70 -2.65 9.70 -14.58
N ILE A 71 -3.78 9.25 -14.04
CA ILE A 71 -4.91 8.71 -14.83
C ILE A 71 -5.34 9.69 -15.93
N SER A 72 -5.44 10.97 -15.62
CA SER A 72 -5.83 12.01 -16.59
C SER A 72 -4.78 12.34 -17.66
N THR A 73 -3.53 11.91 -17.48
CA THR A 73 -2.39 12.21 -18.38
C THR A 73 -1.77 10.96 -19.00
N ILE A 74 -2.44 9.82 -18.93
CA ILE A 74 -1.93 8.56 -19.49
C ILE A 74 -1.74 8.65 -21.01
N PRO A 75 -0.62 8.10 -21.54
CA PRO A 75 -0.42 7.99 -22.98
C PRO A 75 -1.53 7.19 -23.67
N GLN A 76 -1.91 7.62 -24.87
CA GLN A 76 -2.97 6.97 -25.66
C GLN A 76 -2.69 5.48 -25.94
N ASN A 77 -1.44 5.05 -25.90
CA ASN A 77 -1.03 3.66 -26.14
C ASN A 77 -1.71 2.65 -25.17
N TYR A 78 -2.17 3.09 -24.00
CA TYR A 78 -2.87 2.22 -23.02
C TYR A 78 -4.40 2.30 -23.10
N THR A 79 -4.94 3.04 -24.06
CA THR A 79 -6.37 3.02 -24.34
C THR A 79 -6.79 1.76 -25.10
N LEU A 80 -5.82 1.08 -25.73
CA LEU A 80 -6.03 -0.18 -26.44
C LEU A 80 -5.78 -1.38 -25.51
N PRO A 81 -6.46 -2.52 -25.74
CA PRO A 81 -6.23 -3.75 -25.00
C PRO A 81 -4.78 -4.25 -25.12
N LEU A 82 -4.25 -4.81 -24.04
CA LEU A 82 -2.99 -5.55 -24.04
C LEU A 82 -3.13 -6.91 -24.76
N PRO A 83 -2.03 -7.51 -25.25
CA PRO A 83 -2.04 -8.84 -25.85
C PRO A 83 -2.16 -9.97 -24.79
N TYR A 84 -2.92 -9.74 -23.72
CA TYR A 84 -3.17 -10.69 -22.62
C TYR A 84 -4.68 -10.74 -22.32
N PRO A 85 -5.42 -11.64 -22.99
CA PRO A 85 -6.88 -11.72 -22.85
C PRO A 85 -7.34 -11.96 -21.42
N GLU A 86 -6.55 -12.65 -20.60
CA GLU A 86 -6.86 -12.96 -19.20
C GLU A 86 -6.87 -11.69 -18.35
N ILE A 87 -5.93 -10.78 -18.59
CA ILE A 87 -5.87 -9.48 -17.92
C ILE A 87 -7.06 -8.62 -18.38
N GLU A 88 -7.31 -8.55 -19.68
CA GLU A 88 -8.38 -7.70 -20.24
C GLU A 88 -9.78 -8.14 -19.80
N GLN A 89 -10.00 -9.45 -19.61
CA GLN A 89 -11.26 -9.99 -19.06
C GLN A 89 -11.52 -9.57 -17.61
N ALA A 90 -10.49 -9.25 -16.83
CA ALA A 90 -10.61 -8.78 -15.46
C ALA A 90 -10.90 -7.27 -15.38
N LEU A 91 -10.67 -6.51 -16.45
CA LEU A 91 -10.93 -5.07 -16.51
C LEU A 91 -12.43 -4.78 -16.69
N ARG A 92 -12.89 -3.63 -16.18
CA ARG A 92 -14.32 -3.30 -16.09
C ARG A 92 -14.78 -2.25 -17.09
N GLY A 93 -13.91 -1.76 -17.96
CA GLY A 93 -14.15 -0.57 -18.78
C GLY A 93 -14.12 0.73 -17.96
N ALA A 94 -13.37 0.75 -16.85
CA ALA A 94 -13.27 1.91 -15.98
C ALA A 94 -12.27 2.94 -16.54
N SER A 95 -12.40 4.19 -16.11
CA SER A 95 -11.51 5.29 -16.53
C SER A 95 -10.04 5.07 -16.15
N TYR A 96 -9.78 4.24 -15.13
CA TYR A 96 -8.44 3.88 -14.68
C TYR A 96 -7.87 2.62 -15.36
N ASP A 97 -8.62 1.93 -16.22
CA ASP A 97 -8.13 0.72 -16.89
C ASP A 97 -6.84 0.95 -17.71
N PRO A 98 -6.68 2.09 -18.44
CA PRO A 98 -5.41 2.42 -19.06
C PRO A 98 -4.23 2.49 -18.07
N TYR A 99 -4.50 2.87 -16.82
CA TYR A 99 -3.47 2.92 -15.78
C TYR A 99 -3.06 1.54 -15.32
N ILE A 100 -4.04 0.66 -15.11
CA ILE A 100 -3.80 -0.75 -14.79
C ILE A 100 -2.97 -1.40 -15.90
N ARG A 101 -3.34 -1.19 -17.18
CA ARG A 101 -2.57 -1.70 -18.33
C ARG A 101 -1.13 -1.23 -18.31
N ARG A 102 -0.89 0.06 -18.04
CA ARG A 102 0.45 0.63 -17.96
C ARG A 102 1.28 0.01 -16.82
N ILE A 103 0.70 -0.13 -15.63
CA ILE A 103 1.37 -0.74 -14.47
C ILE A 103 1.73 -2.20 -14.77
N ILE A 104 0.82 -2.95 -15.38
CA ILE A 104 1.08 -4.35 -15.75
C ILE A 104 2.17 -4.43 -16.82
N TRP A 105 2.01 -3.69 -17.92
CA TRP A 105 2.88 -3.81 -19.08
C TRP A 105 4.28 -3.27 -18.85
N GLU A 106 4.42 -2.03 -18.37
CA GLU A 106 5.74 -1.40 -18.16
C GLU A 106 6.33 -1.72 -16.79
N GLY A 107 5.47 -1.95 -15.79
CA GLY A 107 5.89 -2.22 -14.42
C GLY A 107 6.17 -3.71 -14.21
N ILE A 108 5.09 -4.47 -14.01
CA ILE A 108 5.13 -5.87 -13.58
C ILE A 108 5.88 -6.76 -14.59
N LEU A 109 5.56 -6.65 -15.88
CA LEU A 109 6.14 -7.50 -16.92
C LEU A 109 7.54 -7.05 -17.38
N GLN A 110 8.01 -5.89 -16.93
CA GLN A 110 9.27 -5.32 -17.35
C GLN A 110 10.07 -4.82 -16.15
N LYS A 111 9.85 -3.56 -15.72
CA LYS A 111 10.68 -2.86 -14.71
C LYS A 111 10.94 -3.67 -13.44
N TRP A 112 9.95 -4.45 -12.99
CA TRP A 112 10.00 -5.14 -11.70
C TRP A 112 9.95 -6.66 -11.81
N ALA A 113 10.03 -7.21 -13.03
CA ALA A 113 9.91 -8.66 -13.25
C ALA A 113 10.85 -9.45 -12.33
N ASP A 114 12.12 -9.02 -12.23
CA ASP A 114 13.13 -9.69 -11.41
C ASP A 114 12.96 -9.45 -9.89
N GLU A 115 12.20 -8.44 -9.48
CA GLU A 115 11.98 -8.12 -8.05
C GLU A 115 10.78 -8.87 -7.45
N ILE A 116 9.79 -9.23 -8.29
CA ILE A 116 8.50 -9.79 -7.87
C ILE A 116 8.62 -11.03 -6.98
N PRO A 117 9.50 -12.02 -7.26
CA PRO A 117 9.64 -13.19 -6.38
C PRO A 117 9.97 -12.80 -4.93
N GLY A 118 10.78 -11.75 -4.74
CA GLY A 118 11.11 -11.22 -3.42
C GLY A 118 9.96 -10.47 -2.74
N TRP A 119 9.01 -9.91 -3.50
CA TRP A 119 7.91 -9.10 -2.95
C TRP A 119 6.89 -9.90 -2.15
N LEU A 120 6.74 -11.19 -2.51
CA LEU A 120 5.86 -12.15 -1.86
C LEU A 120 6.53 -12.87 -0.71
N SER A 121 7.84 -12.69 -0.53
CA SER A 121 8.57 -13.34 0.55
C SER A 121 8.06 -12.86 1.92
N CYS A 122 8.11 -13.79 2.86
CA CYS A 122 7.94 -13.50 4.27
C CYS A 122 9.11 -14.10 5.04
N PRO A 123 9.81 -13.30 5.87
CA PRO A 123 10.84 -13.85 6.74
C PRO A 123 10.21 -14.82 7.74
N ASP A 124 10.88 -15.93 8.02
CA ASP A 124 10.52 -16.81 9.13
C ASP A 124 10.30 -15.97 10.37
N ALA A 125 9.11 -16.07 10.97
CA ALA A 125 8.70 -15.28 12.12
C ALA A 125 9.85 -15.20 13.13
N VAL A 126 10.41 -14.00 13.30
CA VAL A 126 11.59 -13.75 14.14
C VAL A 126 11.41 -14.50 15.46
N LYS A 127 12.30 -15.47 15.74
CA LYS A 127 12.35 -16.14 17.04
C LYS A 127 12.49 -15.06 18.11
N ARG A 128 11.46 -14.94 18.96
CA ARG A 128 11.36 -14.11 20.15
C ARG A 128 12.72 -13.62 20.65
N THR A 129 13.06 -12.38 20.32
CA THR A 129 14.06 -11.62 21.08
C THR A 129 13.30 -10.53 21.80
N PHE A 130 13.19 -10.67 23.12
CA PHE A 130 12.70 -9.63 24.03
C PHE A 130 13.48 -8.34 23.73
N VAL A 131 12.82 -7.32 23.20
CA VAL A 131 13.37 -5.97 23.12
C VAL A 131 12.35 -5.03 23.75
N ASP A 132 12.73 -4.50 24.91
CA ASP A 132 11.98 -3.50 25.68
C ASP A 132 11.74 -2.24 24.83
N SER A 133 10.55 -2.13 24.26
CA SER A 133 10.12 -0.95 23.48
C SER A 133 9.54 0.17 24.37
N GLN A 134 9.81 0.15 25.67
CA GLN A 134 9.25 1.13 26.64
C GLN A 134 10.20 2.27 27.06
N ILE A 135 11.34 2.51 26.40
CA ILE A 135 12.19 3.68 26.75
C ILE A 135 11.67 5.00 26.12
N ALA A 136 10.71 4.99 25.20
CA ALA A 136 10.30 6.22 24.50
C ALA A 136 9.15 7.01 25.16
N LEU A 137 8.44 6.50 26.17
CA LEU A 137 7.20 7.16 26.65
C LEU A 137 6.92 7.15 28.16
N GLY A 138 7.84 6.67 29.01
CA GLY A 138 7.81 6.96 30.46
C GLY A 138 6.51 6.63 31.20
N LEU A 139 5.70 5.69 30.70
CA LEU A 139 4.44 5.27 31.31
C LEU A 139 4.65 3.95 32.04
N GLU A 140 4.41 3.96 33.36
CA GLU A 140 4.44 2.78 34.22
C GLU A 140 3.51 1.68 33.71
N GLY A 141 4.07 0.48 33.54
CA GLY A 141 3.47 -0.80 33.88
C GLY A 141 2.03 -1.06 33.43
N THR A 142 1.83 -1.31 32.15
CA THR A 142 0.78 -2.25 31.69
C THR A 142 1.42 -3.32 30.82
N THR A 143 1.08 -4.58 31.07
CA THR A 143 1.56 -5.74 30.30
C THR A 143 1.17 -5.56 28.84
N GLY A 144 2.11 -5.08 28.02
CA GLY A 144 1.91 -4.89 26.59
C GLY A 144 1.58 -6.23 25.93
N ILE A 145 0.41 -6.31 25.31
CA ILE A 145 0.10 -7.40 24.39
C ILE A 145 1.01 -7.20 23.18
N GLU A 146 2.04 -8.03 23.05
CA GLU A 146 2.89 -8.08 21.87
C GLU A 146 2.05 -8.67 20.72
N ILE A 147 1.38 -7.79 19.96
CA ILE A 147 0.67 -8.19 18.74
C ILE A 147 1.76 -8.48 17.72
N LEU A 148 2.24 -9.71 17.65
CA LEU A 148 3.05 -10.17 16.50
C LEU A 148 2.12 -10.18 15.29
N PRO A 149 2.22 -9.23 14.35
CA PRO A 149 1.22 -9.07 13.29
C PRO A 149 1.46 -10.06 12.14
N ASP A 150 2.67 -10.62 12.06
CA ASP A 150 3.11 -11.52 11.00
C ASP A 150 2.95 -12.99 11.41
N ASN A 151 2.84 -13.88 10.42
CA ASN A 151 2.96 -15.33 10.57
C ASN A 151 3.69 -15.90 9.33
N ASP A 152 3.62 -17.21 9.12
CA ASP A 152 4.24 -17.94 8.01
C ASP A 152 3.71 -17.57 6.60
N VAL A 153 2.58 -16.87 6.53
CA VAL A 153 1.83 -16.64 5.28
C VAL A 153 1.48 -15.17 5.07
N LEU A 154 1.12 -14.49 6.15
CA LEU A 154 0.58 -13.15 6.20
C LEU A 154 1.57 -12.28 6.98
N CYS A 155 2.26 -11.39 6.27
CA CYS A 155 3.38 -10.63 6.85
C CYS A 155 3.21 -9.11 6.73
N PRO A 156 2.09 -8.56 7.23
CA PRO A 156 1.74 -7.17 7.05
C PRO A 156 2.75 -6.18 7.63
N TYR A 157 3.47 -6.51 8.70
CA TYR A 157 4.54 -5.63 9.20
C TYR A 157 5.75 -5.64 8.27
N HIS A 158 6.23 -6.82 7.87
CA HIS A 158 7.30 -6.94 6.88
C HIS A 158 6.96 -6.20 5.58
N TRP A 159 5.73 -6.34 5.10
CA TRP A 159 5.27 -5.72 3.85
C TRP A 159 5.03 -4.21 3.96
N ALA A 160 4.60 -3.72 5.12
CA ALA A 160 4.35 -2.29 5.36
C ALA A 160 5.64 -1.49 5.63
N ARG A 161 6.69 -2.11 6.18
CA ARG A 161 7.92 -1.41 6.57
C ARG A 161 8.58 -0.65 5.40
N PRO A 162 8.78 -1.24 4.20
CA PRO A 162 9.31 -0.49 3.07
C PRO A 162 8.43 0.71 2.66
N SER A 163 7.10 0.57 2.75
CA SER A 163 6.16 1.67 2.50
C SER A 163 6.35 2.81 3.51
N HIS A 164 6.60 2.49 4.78
CA HIS A 164 6.93 3.48 5.81
C HIS A 164 8.26 4.18 5.54
N ASP A 165 9.29 3.43 5.13
CA ASP A 165 10.63 3.97 4.86
C ASP A 165 10.61 5.05 3.76
N LEU A 166 9.65 4.98 2.82
CA LEU A 166 9.43 6.01 1.80
C LEU A 166 9.11 7.40 2.37
N LEU A 167 8.54 7.48 3.58
CA LEU A 167 8.30 8.75 4.26
C LEU A 167 9.62 9.50 4.49
N CYS A 168 10.67 8.78 4.91
CA CYS A 168 11.99 9.35 5.10
C CYS A 168 12.72 9.60 3.77
N ASP A 169 12.31 8.92 2.70
CA ASP A 169 12.88 9.02 1.36
C ASP A 169 12.10 9.96 0.43
N GLY A 170 11.61 11.06 0.99
CA GLY A 170 11.07 12.19 0.23
C GLY A 170 9.58 12.15 -0.06
N VAL A 171 8.82 11.14 0.40
CA VAL A 171 7.34 11.23 0.39
C VAL A 171 6.87 12.28 1.38
N TRP A 172 7.47 12.31 2.59
CA TRP A 172 7.25 13.38 3.56
C TRP A 172 8.24 14.53 3.30
N LEU A 173 7.74 15.64 2.78
CA LEU A 173 8.52 16.85 2.52
C LEU A 173 8.96 17.50 3.84
N LYS A 174 10.24 17.86 3.94
CA LYS A 174 10.78 18.56 5.13
C LYS A 174 10.33 20.02 5.16
N GLU A 175 10.07 20.58 3.99
CA GLU A 175 9.60 21.94 3.75
C GLU A 175 8.27 22.22 4.46
N VAL A 176 7.45 21.20 4.71
CA VAL A 176 6.22 21.30 5.53
C VAL A 176 6.51 21.79 6.96
N ASP A 177 7.69 21.46 7.50
CA ASP A 177 8.09 21.79 8.86
C ASP A 177 8.91 23.08 8.96
N GLU A 178 9.15 23.73 7.83
CA GLU A 178 9.99 24.92 7.71
C GLU A 178 9.13 26.17 7.40
N PRO A 179 9.52 27.37 7.88
CA PRO A 179 8.87 28.60 7.46
C PRO A 179 8.98 28.78 5.93
N PRO A 180 7.93 29.27 5.24
CA PRO A 180 6.69 29.82 5.78
C PRO A 180 5.56 28.77 6.00
N TYR A 181 5.79 27.50 5.67
CA TYR A 181 4.76 26.45 5.67
C TYR A 181 4.47 25.85 7.04
N ARG A 182 5.44 25.94 7.96
CA ARG A 182 5.27 25.48 9.33
C ARG A 182 4.12 26.21 10.03
N ARG A 183 3.15 25.44 10.55
CA ARG A 183 2.12 25.97 11.45
C ARG A 183 2.76 26.31 12.81
N THR A 184 2.53 27.54 13.26
CA THR A 184 2.94 28.04 14.59
C THR A 184 1.80 28.85 15.20
N ASP A 185 1.90 29.21 16.47
CA ASP A 185 0.90 30.07 17.12
C ASP A 185 0.79 31.44 16.43
N ASP A 186 1.91 31.98 15.94
CA ASP A 186 1.95 33.25 15.18
C ASP A 186 1.52 33.10 13.71
N ASN A 187 1.50 31.87 13.17
CA ASN A 187 1.10 31.56 11.81
C ASN A 187 0.12 30.36 11.79
N PRO A 188 -1.13 30.56 12.22
CA PRO A 188 -2.11 29.48 12.33
C PRO A 188 -2.56 28.93 10.97
N HIS A 189 -2.43 29.75 9.92
CA HIS A 189 -2.84 29.45 8.54
C HIS A 189 -1.67 29.71 7.58
N PRO A 190 -0.63 28.86 7.59
CA PRO A 190 0.47 29.00 6.65
C PRO A 190 -0.01 28.90 5.20
N PRO A 191 0.72 29.50 4.24
CA PRO A 191 0.47 29.23 2.82
C PRO A 191 0.55 27.72 2.54
N LEU A 192 -0.15 27.27 1.51
CA LEU A 192 -0.14 25.86 1.11
C LEU A 192 1.16 25.56 0.33
N LEU A 193 1.84 24.47 0.69
CA LEU A 193 2.97 23.96 -0.09
C LEU A 193 2.45 23.28 -1.37
N GLU A 194 2.95 23.72 -2.53
CA GLU A 194 2.56 23.16 -3.83
C GLU A 194 3.30 21.86 -4.13
N LEU A 195 2.53 20.80 -4.38
CA LEU A 195 3.04 19.44 -4.64
C LEU A 195 3.15 19.14 -6.13
N GLU A 196 2.42 19.83 -7.01
CA GLU A 196 2.54 19.65 -8.46
C GLU A 196 3.78 20.39 -9.01
N THR A 197 4.95 19.95 -8.57
CA THR A 197 6.25 20.52 -8.95
C THR A 197 7.16 19.44 -9.54
N PRO A 198 8.11 19.80 -10.42
CA PRO A 198 9.12 18.85 -10.91
C PRO A 198 9.92 18.20 -9.77
N ALA A 199 10.10 18.92 -8.65
CA ALA A 199 10.84 18.43 -7.49
C ALA A 199 10.08 17.34 -6.72
N TYR A 200 8.76 17.48 -6.55
CA TYR A 200 7.96 16.52 -5.80
C TYR A 200 7.20 15.53 -6.68
N SER A 201 6.12 15.96 -7.35
CA SER A 201 5.34 15.06 -8.20
C SER A 201 6.15 14.51 -9.37
N GLY A 202 7.11 15.30 -9.89
CA GLY A 202 8.06 14.86 -10.90
C GLY A 202 8.96 13.73 -10.40
N MET A 203 9.53 13.85 -9.20
CA MET A 203 10.33 12.79 -8.56
C MET A 203 9.51 11.53 -8.33
N ILE A 204 8.30 11.66 -7.80
CA ILE A 204 7.37 10.53 -7.57
C ILE A 204 7.10 9.78 -8.86
N GLY A 205 6.78 10.51 -9.94
CA GLY A 205 6.49 9.93 -11.26
C GLY A 205 7.73 9.32 -11.92
N GLN A 206 8.90 9.95 -11.81
CA GLN A 206 10.15 9.40 -12.36
C GLN A 206 10.54 8.09 -11.68
N ARG A 207 10.32 7.98 -10.37
CA ARG A 207 10.60 6.79 -9.57
C ARG A 207 9.50 5.74 -9.60
N TRP A 208 8.35 6.03 -10.24
CA TRP A 208 7.18 5.15 -10.26
C TRP A 208 6.73 4.71 -8.85
N LEU A 209 6.80 5.63 -7.88
CA LEU A 209 6.55 5.28 -6.48
C LEU A 209 5.10 4.83 -6.28
N VAL A 210 4.13 5.58 -6.79
CA VAL A 210 2.71 5.26 -6.66
C VAL A 210 2.39 3.93 -7.35
N GLU A 211 2.86 3.77 -8.59
CA GLU A 211 2.67 2.54 -9.37
C GLU A 211 3.27 1.32 -8.69
N LYS A 212 4.49 1.44 -8.14
CA LYS A 212 5.16 0.34 -7.44
C LYS A 212 4.40 -0.06 -6.18
N GLN A 213 3.90 0.91 -5.42
CA GLN A 213 3.09 0.64 -4.23
C GLN A 213 1.75 -0.04 -4.57
N LEU A 214 1.07 0.41 -5.64
CA LEU A 214 -0.14 -0.25 -6.14
C LEU A 214 0.14 -1.69 -6.60
N ALA A 215 1.24 -1.92 -7.31
CA ALA A 215 1.65 -3.25 -7.76
C ALA A 215 1.99 -4.18 -6.58
N LEU A 216 2.73 -3.70 -5.59
CA LEU A 216 3.04 -4.44 -4.36
C LEU A 216 1.77 -4.85 -3.62
N GLY A 217 0.84 -3.90 -3.41
CA GLY A 217 -0.43 -4.19 -2.74
C GLY A 217 -1.27 -5.22 -3.48
N GLY A 218 -1.39 -5.07 -4.81
CA GLY A 218 -2.13 -5.99 -5.66
C GLY A 218 -1.55 -7.40 -5.70
N LEU A 219 -0.23 -7.53 -5.92
CA LEU A 219 0.43 -8.83 -6.00
C LEU A 219 0.46 -9.57 -4.66
N ARG A 220 0.71 -8.87 -3.55
CA ARG A 220 0.67 -9.48 -2.20
C ARG A 220 -0.74 -9.95 -1.84
N LEU A 221 -1.76 -9.17 -2.20
CA LEU A 221 -3.16 -9.56 -2.01
C LEU A 221 -3.53 -10.77 -2.87
N ALA A 222 -3.08 -10.82 -4.13
CA ALA A 222 -3.28 -11.96 -5.01
C ALA A 222 -2.60 -13.23 -4.46
N GLY A 223 -1.35 -13.12 -4.00
CA GLY A 223 -0.64 -14.21 -3.34
C GLY A 223 -1.39 -14.73 -2.11
N LEU A 224 -1.93 -13.83 -1.29
CA LEU A 224 -2.74 -14.19 -0.13
C LEU A 224 -4.05 -14.89 -0.52
N PHE A 225 -4.75 -14.41 -1.54
CA PHE A 225 -5.97 -15.07 -2.03
C PHE A 225 -5.69 -16.44 -2.59
N ASN A 226 -4.61 -16.59 -3.36
CA ASN A 226 -4.18 -17.90 -3.84
C ASN A 226 -3.90 -18.83 -2.66
N TYR A 227 -3.23 -18.36 -1.60
CA TYR A 227 -3.02 -19.19 -0.41
C TYR A 227 -4.34 -19.61 0.29
N ILE A 228 -5.27 -18.67 0.47
CA ILE A 228 -6.53 -18.93 1.21
C ILE A 228 -7.45 -19.87 0.40
N PHE A 229 -7.60 -19.60 -0.90
CA PHE A 229 -8.61 -20.22 -1.75
C PHE A 229 -8.08 -21.36 -2.64
N ALA A 230 -6.76 -21.55 -2.76
CA ALA A 230 -6.23 -22.73 -3.45
C ALA A 230 -6.63 -24.00 -2.70
N ASP A 231 -6.91 -25.05 -3.48
CA ASP A 231 -7.14 -26.40 -2.98
C ASP A 231 -5.92 -26.86 -2.16
N GLN A 232 -6.14 -27.65 -1.11
CA GLN A 232 -5.10 -28.07 -0.15
C GLN A 232 -3.89 -28.71 -0.84
N GLY A 233 -4.09 -29.35 -2.00
CA GLY A 233 -3.03 -29.93 -2.83
C GLY A 233 -2.19 -28.96 -3.66
N GLN A 234 -2.65 -27.72 -3.87
CA GLN A 234 -1.99 -26.69 -4.70
C GLN A 234 -1.27 -25.60 -3.88
N ARG A 235 -1.50 -25.52 -2.57
CA ARG A 235 -0.89 -24.51 -1.69
C ARG A 235 0.65 -24.54 -1.65
N GLY A 236 1.27 -25.67 -1.98
CA GLY A 236 2.73 -25.84 -2.01
C GLY A 236 3.38 -25.68 -3.39
N ALA A 237 2.61 -25.65 -4.48
CA ALA A 237 3.16 -25.70 -5.84
C ALA A 237 3.52 -24.32 -6.42
N PHE A 238 2.96 -23.24 -5.85
CA PHE A 238 3.00 -21.92 -6.50
C PHE A 238 4.16 -21.01 -6.04
N ILE A 239 4.91 -21.38 -5.00
CA ILE A 239 6.16 -20.67 -4.64
C ILE A 239 7.27 -20.97 -5.66
N GLU A 240 7.13 -22.03 -6.48
CA GLU A 240 8.13 -22.44 -7.47
C GLU A 240 7.82 -21.99 -8.91
N GLU A 241 6.65 -21.42 -9.20
CA GLU A 241 6.20 -21.12 -10.58
C GLU A 241 6.05 -19.62 -10.93
N PHE A 242 6.76 -18.73 -10.22
CA PHE A 242 6.94 -17.33 -10.64
C PHE A 242 8.40 -17.01 -10.96
#